data_AF-L8LTW8-F1
#
_entry.id   AF-L8LTW8-F1
#
_cell.length_a   1.000
_cell.length_b   1.000
_cell.length_c   1.000
_cell.angle_alpha   90.00
_cell.angle_beta   90.00
_cell.angle_gamma   90.00
#
_symmetry.space_group_name_H-M   'P 1'
#
loop_
_entity.id
_entity.type
_entity.pdbx_description
1 polymer ?
#
loop_
_entity_poly.entity_id
_entity_poly.type
_entity_poly.pdbx_seq_one_letter_code
_entity_poly.pdbx_strand_id
1 'polypeptide(L)'
;MSSSFSTIPLTRKSNYDAATVLREVSEAPISAATNGTPLGLLRWHRHGEYKCVINSYAYSSYVAGSAEWVISIEVANDTGSTYAEIASTVVPGVATTSEIPLSGELVNQALVDEVDPVIRVVATPTGSPGDLTYGAFLTCV
;
A
#
# COMPACT_ATOMS: atom_id res chain seq x y z
N MET A 1 -15.37 19.85 -42.88
CA MET A 1 -14.27 18.99 -42.40
C MET A 1 -14.56 18.68 -40.94
N SER A 2 -14.98 17.45 -40.64
CA SER A 2 -15.37 17.03 -39.28
C SER A 2 -14.12 16.50 -38.56
N SER A 3 -13.64 17.22 -37.55
CA SER A 3 -12.60 16.74 -36.64
C SER A 3 -13.24 15.88 -35.56
N SER A 4 -13.27 14.56 -35.77
CA SER A 4 -13.64 13.59 -34.74
C SER A 4 -12.48 13.44 -33.76
N PHE A 5 -12.58 14.09 -32.61
CA PHE A 5 -11.73 13.75 -31.46
C PHE A 5 -12.33 12.54 -30.74
N SER A 6 -11.65 11.40 -30.82
CA SER A 6 -11.94 10.26 -29.96
C SER A 6 -11.43 10.57 -28.56
N THR A 7 -12.27 11.16 -27.71
CA THR A 7 -11.96 11.27 -26.28
C THR A 7 -12.10 9.88 -25.67
N ILE A 8 -11.00 9.15 -25.51
CA ILE A 8 -10.96 7.98 -24.63
C ILE A 8 -11.12 8.52 -23.20
N PRO A 9 -12.22 8.27 -22.49
CA PRO A 9 -12.32 8.67 -21.10
C PRO A 9 -11.64 7.57 -20.27
N LEU A 10 -10.33 7.65 -20.11
CA LEU A 10 -9.60 6.86 -19.12
C LEU A 10 -9.01 7.79 -18.06
N THR A 11 -9.89 8.51 -17.39
CA THR A 11 -9.60 8.97 -16.04
C THR A 11 -10.37 8.05 -15.10
N ARG A 12 -9.88 6.82 -14.93
CA ARG A 12 -10.25 6.04 -13.74
C ARG A 12 -9.68 6.81 -12.56
N LYS A 13 -10.49 7.71 -12.01
CA LYS A 13 -10.33 8.22 -10.66
C LYS A 13 -10.22 6.96 -9.80
N SER A 14 -9.06 6.70 -9.20
CA SER A 14 -8.88 5.63 -8.22
C SER A 14 -9.92 5.85 -7.12
N ASN A 15 -11.08 5.23 -7.27
CA ASN A 15 -12.15 5.35 -6.31
C ASN A 15 -11.70 4.52 -5.12
N TYR A 16 -11.45 5.22 -4.03
CA TYR A 16 -11.32 4.61 -2.72
C TYR A 16 -12.55 3.71 -2.49
N ASP A 17 -12.30 2.40 -2.35
CA ASP A 17 -13.29 1.39 -2.04
C ASP A 17 -12.92 0.82 -0.68
N ALA A 18 -13.83 0.86 0.29
CA ALA A 18 -13.59 0.34 1.65
C ALA A 18 -13.14 -1.14 1.63
N ALA A 19 -13.51 -1.90 0.60
CA ALA A 19 -13.06 -3.28 0.40
C ALA A 19 -11.59 -3.41 -0.04
N THR A 20 -10.87 -2.29 -0.20
CA THR A 20 -9.50 -2.21 -0.74
C THR A 20 -8.55 -1.48 0.21
N VAL A 21 -9.06 -1.06 1.36
CA VAL A 21 -8.32 -0.31 2.37
C VAL A 21 -7.49 -1.27 3.22
N LEU A 22 -6.20 -1.01 3.30
CA LEU A 22 -5.24 -1.73 4.14
C LEU A 22 -5.03 -1.03 5.50
N ARG A 23 -5.22 0.29 5.51
CA ARG A 23 -5.28 1.13 6.71
C ARG A 23 -6.09 2.39 6.44
N GLU A 24 -7.00 2.72 7.35
CA GLU A 24 -7.77 3.94 7.24
C GLU A 24 -6.98 5.18 7.63
N VAL A 25 -7.10 6.25 6.85
CA VAL A 25 -6.41 7.51 7.15
C VAL A 25 -6.96 8.17 8.43
N SER A 26 -8.20 7.85 8.80
CA SER A 26 -8.84 8.33 10.03
C SER A 26 -8.47 7.52 11.28
N GLU A 27 -7.70 6.44 11.15
CA GLU A 27 -7.15 5.74 12.31
C GLU A 27 -6.21 6.64 13.10
N ALA A 28 -6.04 6.31 14.38
CA ALA A 28 -5.14 7.05 15.25
C ALA A 28 -3.69 7.02 14.72
N PRO A 29 -2.91 8.10 14.94
CA PRO A 29 -1.48 8.11 14.65
C PRO A 29 -0.77 6.96 15.37
N ILE A 30 0.26 6.41 14.74
CA ILE A 30 1.08 5.33 15.31
C ILE A 30 2.42 5.86 15.78
N SER A 31 2.88 5.35 16.92
CA SER A 31 4.15 5.72 17.56
C SER A 31 5.12 4.53 17.70
N ALA A 32 4.72 3.36 17.21
CA ALA A 32 5.52 2.13 17.20
C ALA A 32 5.18 1.27 15.97
N ALA A 33 6.01 0.25 15.73
CA ALA A 33 5.78 -0.71 14.65
C ALA A 33 4.35 -1.26 14.72
N THR A 34 3.62 -1.13 13.62
CA THR A 34 2.19 -1.46 13.57
C THR A 34 1.89 -2.24 12.29
N ASN A 35 1.27 -3.40 12.47
CA ASN A 35 0.76 -4.21 11.36
C ASN A 35 -0.64 -3.70 10.98
N GLY A 36 -0.88 -3.49 9.70
CA GLY A 36 -2.20 -3.23 9.14
C GLY A 36 -3.08 -4.47 9.16
N THR A 37 -4.36 -4.28 8.88
CA THR A 37 -5.34 -5.38 8.79
C THR A 37 -5.11 -6.15 7.49
N PRO A 38 -4.93 -7.49 7.55
CA PRO A 38 -4.84 -8.30 6.34
C PRO A 38 -6.13 -8.24 5.52
N LEU A 39 -5.98 -7.99 4.24
CA LEU A 39 -7.04 -7.98 3.25
C LEU A 39 -6.90 -9.21 2.35
N GLY A 40 -7.99 -9.93 2.10
CA GLY A 40 -8.01 -11.00 1.11
C GLY A 40 -7.81 -10.45 -0.31
N LEU A 41 -6.82 -10.96 -1.04
CA LEU A 41 -6.59 -10.68 -2.46
C LEU A 41 -7.58 -11.49 -3.32
N LEU A 42 -8.88 -11.21 -3.15
CA LEU A 42 -9.96 -11.86 -3.90
C LEU A 42 -9.81 -11.51 -5.40
N ARG A 43 -9.15 -12.39 -6.17
CA ARG A 43 -8.99 -12.36 -7.64
C ARG A 43 -8.11 -11.26 -8.25
N TRP A 44 -7.63 -10.29 -7.47
CA TRP A 44 -6.85 -9.15 -8.00
C TRP A 44 -5.46 -9.57 -8.48
N HIS A 45 -4.80 -10.50 -7.79
CA HIS A 45 -3.51 -11.08 -8.19
C HIS A 45 -3.57 -11.84 -9.53
N ARG A 46 -4.76 -12.32 -9.94
CA ARG A 46 -4.92 -13.14 -11.17
C ARG A 46 -5.21 -12.34 -12.44
N HIS A 47 -5.54 -11.05 -12.35
CA HIS A 47 -6.16 -10.33 -13.47
C HIS A 47 -5.57 -8.97 -13.84
N GLY A 48 -4.46 -8.51 -13.22
CA GLY A 48 -3.79 -7.31 -13.71
C GLY A 48 -2.70 -6.73 -12.83
N GLU A 49 -2.13 -5.62 -13.29
CA GLU A 49 -1.27 -4.73 -12.51
C GLU A 49 -2.14 -3.90 -11.56
N TYR A 50 -1.78 -3.88 -10.29
CA TYR A 50 -2.41 -3.01 -9.31
C TYR A 50 -1.33 -2.21 -8.59
N LYS A 51 -1.73 -1.19 -7.85
CA LYS A 51 -0.82 -0.37 -7.06
C LYS A 51 -1.36 -0.20 -5.65
N CYS A 52 -0.44 -0.08 -4.70
CA CYS A 52 -0.75 0.39 -3.37
C CYS A 52 -0.53 1.91 -3.34
N VAL A 53 -1.54 2.65 -2.92
CA VAL A 53 -1.46 4.10 -2.73
C VAL A 53 -1.39 4.37 -1.25
N ILE A 54 -0.35 5.09 -0.83
CA ILE A 54 -0.10 5.50 0.54
C ILE A 54 -0.23 7.02 0.60
N ASN A 55 -1.16 7.50 1.41
CA ASN A 55 -1.31 8.92 1.72
C ASN A 55 -0.82 9.14 3.14
N SER A 56 0.27 9.90 3.31
CA SER A 56 0.82 10.24 4.62
C SER A 56 0.66 11.72 4.93
N TYR A 57 0.52 12.03 6.21
CA TYR A 57 0.65 13.39 6.73
C TYR A 57 2.09 13.67 7.15
N ALA A 58 2.42 14.96 7.28
CA ALA A 58 3.70 15.37 7.84
C ALA A 58 3.82 14.89 9.30
N TYR A 59 5.03 14.49 9.67
CA TYR A 59 5.37 14.06 11.03
C TYR A 59 6.71 14.69 11.44
N SER A 60 6.90 14.85 12.75
CA SER A 60 8.10 15.50 13.31
C SER A 60 9.30 14.56 13.40
N SER A 61 10.46 15.12 13.66
CA SER A 61 11.69 14.36 13.95
C SER A 61 12.16 13.44 12.82
N TYR A 62 11.72 13.68 11.59
CA TYR A 62 12.22 12.96 10.43
C TYR A 62 13.69 13.28 10.17
N VAL A 63 14.51 12.23 10.08
CA VAL A 63 15.88 12.28 9.61
C VAL A 63 16.09 11.08 8.69
N ALA A 64 16.30 11.35 7.40
CA ALA A 64 16.48 10.30 6.39
C ALA A 64 17.53 9.27 6.84
N GLY A 65 17.14 7.99 6.80
CA GLY A 65 17.98 6.85 7.18
C GLY A 65 18.29 6.66 8.67
N SER A 66 17.81 7.52 9.58
CA SER A 66 18.07 7.36 11.02
C SER A 66 16.90 7.66 11.95
N ALA A 67 15.88 8.38 11.49
CA ALA A 67 14.62 8.62 12.19
C ALA A 67 13.49 8.73 11.14
N GLU A 68 12.96 7.60 10.69
CA GLU A 68 11.97 7.58 9.61
C GLU A 68 11.01 6.40 9.71
N TRP A 69 9.87 6.52 9.02
CA TRP A 69 8.94 5.42 8.85
C TRP A 69 9.14 4.73 7.51
N VAL A 70 9.19 3.41 7.55
CA VAL A 70 9.15 2.55 6.36
C VAL A 70 7.81 1.83 6.36
N ILE A 71 7.09 1.92 5.24
CA ILE A 71 5.87 1.13 5.02
C ILE A 71 6.23 0.00 4.07
N SER A 72 6.17 -1.22 4.57
CA SER A 72 6.31 -2.46 3.80
C SER A 72 4.93 -2.97 3.39
N ILE A 73 4.83 -3.48 2.17
CA ILE A 73 3.68 -4.18 1.63
C ILE A 73 4.05 -5.66 1.64
N GLU A 74 3.25 -6.44 2.35
CA GLU A 74 3.53 -7.85 2.55
C GLU A 74 2.35 -8.72 2.13
N VAL A 75 2.66 -9.91 1.63
CA VAL A 75 1.66 -10.91 1.22
C VAL A 75 1.90 -12.24 1.92
N ALA A 76 0.84 -13.02 2.11
CA ALA A 76 0.92 -14.38 2.65
C ALA A 76 -0.15 -15.27 2.00
N ASN A 77 0.03 -16.59 2.08
CA ASN A 77 -0.93 -17.56 1.54
C ASN A 77 -2.25 -17.62 2.34
N ASP A 78 -2.24 -17.16 3.59
CA ASP A 78 -3.40 -16.97 4.46
C ASP A 78 -3.06 -15.99 5.60
N THR A 79 -4.07 -15.63 6.41
CA THR A 79 -3.92 -14.68 7.53
C THR A 79 -2.96 -15.16 8.64
N GLY A 80 -2.73 -16.48 8.75
CA GLY A 80 -1.92 -17.11 9.81
C GLY A 80 -0.50 -17.49 9.39
N SER A 81 -0.18 -17.33 8.10
CA SER A 81 1.10 -17.72 7.49
C SER A 81 2.17 -16.66 7.69
N THR A 82 3.41 -17.03 7.32
CA THR A 82 4.50 -16.06 7.22
C THR A 82 4.23 -15.09 6.08
N TYR A 83 4.34 -13.80 6.37
CA TYR A 83 4.22 -12.74 5.39
C TYR A 83 5.58 -12.47 4.74
N ALA A 84 5.60 -12.36 3.42
CA ALA A 84 6.75 -11.97 2.62
C ALA A 84 6.58 -10.52 2.15
N GLU A 85 7.59 -9.69 2.36
CA GLU A 85 7.63 -8.35 1.78
C GLU A 85 7.78 -8.43 0.26
N ILE A 86 6.92 -7.69 -0.46
CA ILE A 86 6.98 -7.59 -1.92
C ILE A 86 7.39 -6.19 -2.40
N ALA A 87 7.20 -5.18 -1.57
CA ALA A 87 7.62 -3.81 -1.84
C ALA A 87 7.67 -3.00 -0.54
N SER A 88 8.44 -1.92 -0.52
CA SER A 88 8.47 -0.97 0.60
C SER A 88 8.73 0.45 0.12
N THR A 89 8.34 1.42 0.94
CA THR A 89 8.67 2.84 0.74
C THR A 89 9.04 3.50 2.05
N VAL A 90 10.01 4.41 1.99
CA VAL A 90 10.24 5.38 3.05
C VAL A 90 9.17 6.46 2.98
N VAL A 91 8.61 6.84 4.12
CA VAL A 91 7.67 7.95 4.25
C VAL A 91 8.47 9.21 4.61
N PRO A 92 8.52 10.25 3.76
CA PRO A 92 9.21 11.48 4.09
C PRO A 92 8.49 12.22 5.22
N GLY A 93 9.20 13.05 5.99
CA GLY A 93 8.62 13.88 7.06
C GLY A 93 7.63 14.96 6.62
N VAL A 94 7.20 14.95 5.36
CA VAL A 94 6.22 15.87 4.78
C VAL A 94 5.02 15.09 4.27
N ALA A 95 3.86 15.75 4.18
CA ALA A 95 2.67 15.12 3.62
C ALA A 95 2.92 14.74 2.15
N THR A 96 2.62 13.50 1.79
CA THR A 96 2.85 12.99 0.44
C THR A 96 1.87 11.89 0.07
N THR A 97 1.72 11.68 -1.23
CA THR A 97 1.10 10.48 -1.80
C THR A 97 2.17 9.68 -2.52
N SER A 98 2.36 8.43 -2.09
CA SER A 98 3.26 7.48 -2.73
C SER A 98 2.44 6.41 -3.44
N GLU A 99 2.75 6.14 -4.70
CA GLU A 99 2.14 5.07 -5.47
C GLU A 99 3.19 3.97 -5.71
N ILE A 100 2.91 2.77 -5.22
CA ILE A 100 3.81 1.63 -5.33
C ILE A 100 3.17 0.63 -6.29
N PRO A 101 3.72 0.47 -7.52
CA PRO A 101 3.22 -0.52 -8.44
C PRO A 101 3.50 -1.92 -7.91
N LEU A 102 2.49 -2.78 -7.96
CA LEU A 102 2.55 -4.17 -7.56
C LEU A 102 2.20 -5.01 -8.80
N SER A 103 3.21 -5.66 -9.38
CA SER A 103 2.94 -6.59 -10.46
C SER A 103 2.35 -7.88 -9.88
N GLY A 104 1.37 -8.46 -10.58
CA GLY A 104 0.84 -9.78 -10.23
C GLY A 104 1.94 -10.85 -10.20
N GLU A 105 3.00 -10.70 -11.00
CA GLU A 105 4.16 -11.60 -10.98
C GLU A 105 4.95 -11.53 -9.67
N LEU A 106 5.22 -10.33 -9.13
CA LEU A 106 5.91 -10.19 -7.83
C LEU A 106 5.10 -10.83 -6.71
N VAL A 107 3.78 -10.69 -6.77
CA VAL A 107 2.86 -11.26 -5.78
C VAL A 107 2.82 -12.78 -5.91
N ASN A 108 2.70 -13.32 -7.13
CA ASN A 108 2.68 -14.76 -7.36
C ASN A 108 4.01 -15.44 -7.03
N GLN A 109 5.16 -14.76 -7.20
CA GLN A 109 6.46 -15.29 -6.77
C GLN A 109 6.60 -15.37 -5.25
N ALA A 110 5.93 -14.48 -4.52
CA ALA A 110 5.94 -14.46 -3.06
C ALA A 110 4.93 -15.45 -2.43
N LEU A 111 3.96 -15.93 -3.20
CA LEU A 111 2.95 -16.89 -2.77
C LEU A 111 3.39 -18.32 -3.14
N VAL A 112 3.52 -19.18 -2.13
CA VAL A 112 3.90 -20.59 -2.33
C VAL A 112 2.67 -21.44 -2.70
N ASP A 113 1.49 -21.07 -2.17
CA ASP A 113 0.22 -21.76 -2.39
C ASP A 113 -0.92 -20.72 -2.47
N GLU A 114 -1.50 -20.53 -3.66
CA GLU A 114 -2.52 -19.48 -3.94
C GLU A 114 -3.93 -19.81 -3.41
N VAL A 115 -4.06 -20.44 -2.23
CA VAL A 115 -5.37 -20.92 -1.75
C VAL A 115 -6.26 -19.74 -1.35
N ASP A 116 -5.75 -18.81 -0.51
CA ASP A 116 -6.46 -17.61 -0.08
C ASP A 116 -5.47 -16.46 0.20
N PRO A 117 -4.80 -15.92 -0.84
CA PRO A 117 -3.73 -14.96 -0.62
C PRO A 117 -4.25 -13.70 0.07
N VAL A 118 -3.48 -13.22 1.04
CA VAL A 118 -3.76 -11.99 1.79
C VAL A 118 -2.64 -10.98 1.60
N ILE A 119 -2.97 -9.70 1.74
CA ILE A 119 -2.04 -8.58 1.66
C ILE A 119 -2.25 -7.66 2.86
N ARG A 120 -1.17 -7.08 3.37
CA ARG A 120 -1.22 -6.06 4.41
C ARG A 120 -0.14 -5.02 4.19
N VAL A 121 -0.25 -3.91 4.91
CA VAL A 121 0.85 -2.98 5.11
C VAL A 121 1.42 -3.15 6.51
N VAL A 122 2.72 -2.92 6.67
CA VAL A 122 3.40 -2.86 7.96
C VAL A 122 4.18 -1.56 8.01
N ALA A 123 3.91 -0.75 9.03
CA ALA A 123 4.66 0.48 9.27
C ALA A 123 5.70 0.23 10.36
N THR A 124 6.97 0.45 10.04
CA THR A 124 8.10 0.22 10.94
C THR A 124 8.91 1.51 11.11
N PRO A 125 9.12 1.98 12.34
CA PRO A 125 10.01 3.11 12.58
C PRO A 125 11.47 2.64 12.61
N THR A 126 12.33 3.38 11.93
CA THR A 126 13.78 3.34 12.11
C THR A 126 14.17 4.47 13.05
N GLY A 127 14.84 4.15 14.18
CA GLY A 127 15.21 5.15 15.18
C GLY A 127 14.03 5.68 15.99
N SER A 128 13.88 7.00 16.05
CA SER A 128 12.81 7.67 16.85
C SER A 128 12.13 8.81 16.09
N PRO A 129 11.45 8.52 14.96
CA PRO A 129 10.59 9.49 14.28
C PRO A 129 9.39 9.87 15.17
N GLY A 130 8.76 11.01 14.88
CA GLY A 130 7.46 11.36 15.45
C GLY A 130 6.33 10.46 14.94
N ASP A 131 5.15 10.62 15.54
CA ASP A 131 3.99 9.78 15.23
C ASP A 131 3.55 9.91 13.78
N LEU A 132 3.28 8.77 13.13
CA LEU A 132 2.85 8.72 11.74
C LEU A 132 1.32 8.61 11.65
N THR A 133 0.73 9.47 10.82
CA THR A 133 -0.65 9.32 10.33
C THR A 133 -0.61 9.02 8.84
N TYR A 134 -1.19 7.89 8.44
CA TYR A 134 -1.28 7.51 7.04
C TYR A 134 -2.50 6.64 6.75
N GLY A 135 -2.97 6.69 5.50
CA GLY A 135 -3.91 5.73 4.94
C GLY A 135 -3.26 4.96 3.80
N ALA A 136 -3.66 3.71 3.62
CA ALA A 136 -3.17 2.85 2.54
C ALA A 136 -4.32 2.08 1.91
N PHE A 137 -4.38 2.04 0.57
CA PHE A 137 -5.40 1.31 -0.16
C PHE A 137 -4.86 0.78 -1.50
N LEU A 138 -5.49 -0.28 -2.01
CA LEU A 138 -5.16 -0.87 -3.29
C LEU A 138 -6.05 -0.33 -4.40
N THR A 139 -5.51 -0.17 -5.60
CA THR A 139 -6.28 0.24 -6.77
C THR A 139 -5.69 -0.37 -8.04
N CYS A 140 -6.54 -0.67 -9.02
CA CYS A 140 -6.07 -1.16 -10.32
C CYS A 140 -5.35 -0.04 -11.08
N VAL A 141 -4.32 -0.41 -11.84
CA VAL A 141 -3.63 0.49 -12.79
C VAL A 141 -4.39 0.53 -14.13
#